data_AF-A0A1C5PD39-F1
#
_entry.id   AF-A0A1C5PD39-F1
#
_cell.length_a   1.000
_cell.length_b   1.000
_cell.length_c   1.000
_cell.angle_alpha   90.00
_cell.angle_beta   90.00
_cell.angle_gamma   90.00
#
_symmetry.space_group_name_H-M   'P 1'
#
loop_
_entity.id
_entity.type
_entity.pdbx_description
1 polymer ?
#
loop_
_entity_poly.entity_id
_entity_poly.type
_entity_poly.pdbx_seq_one_letter_code
_entity_poly.pdbx_strand_id
1 'polypeptide(L)'
;MEKFIWETAEELDQKLAQRVQNIRKRRSISQEKLASMSGVSYGSIKRFETSGQISLISLTKIAMALDIADDIRNLFATVPYRDIQEVINETK
;
A
#
# COMPACT_ATOMS: atom_id res chain seq x y z
N MET A 1 25.89 11.02 5.54
CA MET A 1 25.89 9.55 5.50
C MET A 1 24.45 9.14 5.29
N GLU A 2 24.10 8.69 4.08
CA GLU A 2 22.74 8.18 3.84
C GLU A 2 22.47 7.05 4.83
N LYS A 3 21.35 7.16 5.54
CA LYS A 3 20.92 6.15 6.49
C LYS A 3 20.51 4.96 5.64
N PHE A 4 21.33 3.92 5.56
CA PHE A 4 20.92 2.65 4.99
C PHE A 4 19.78 2.12 5.86
N ILE A 5 18.55 2.34 5.42
CA ILE A 5 17.36 1.78 6.03
C ILE A 5 17.24 0.36 5.46
N TRP A 6 17.77 -0.62 6.20
CA TRP A 6 17.58 -2.04 5.92
C TRP A 6 16.24 -2.48 6.51
N GLU A 7 15.14 -2.07 5.89
CA GLU A 7 13.84 -2.64 6.22
C GLU A 7 13.65 -3.99 5.53
N THR A 8 13.11 -4.98 6.24
CA THR A 8 12.63 -6.20 5.58
C THR A 8 11.36 -5.92 4.78
N ALA A 9 11.00 -6.82 3.87
CA ALA A 9 9.74 -6.72 3.12
C ALA A 9 8.54 -6.66 4.07
N GLU A 10 8.57 -7.46 5.15
CA GLU A 10 7.53 -7.48 6.18
C GLU A 10 7.43 -6.15 6.94
N GLU A 11 8.56 -5.49 7.23
CA GLU A 11 8.57 -4.19 7.89
C GLU A 11 7.96 -3.10 6.98
N LEU A 12 8.30 -3.11 5.69
CA LEU A 12 7.71 -2.21 4.70
C LEU A 12 6.20 -2.41 4.57
N ASP A 13 5.75 -3.67 4.47
CA ASP A 13 4.33 -4.04 4.40
C ASP A 13 3.59 -3.65 5.68
N GLN A 14 4.20 -3.85 6.84
CA GLN A 14 3.62 -3.44 8.12
C GLN A 14 3.45 -1.92 8.20
N LYS A 15 4.45 -1.14 7.75
CA LYS A 15 4.34 0.32 7.71
C LYS A 15 3.27 0.78 6.72
N LEU A 16 3.13 0.12 5.58
CA LEU A 16 2.04 0.36 4.63
C LEU A 16 0.69 0.12 5.29
N ALA A 17 0.50 -1.03 5.94
CA ALA A 17 -0.71 -1.36 6.67
C ALA A 17 -1.03 -0.35 7.77
N GLN A 18 -0.03 0.10 8.52
CA GLN A 18 -0.22 1.10 9.57
C GLN A 18 -0.69 2.44 9.00
N ARG A 19 -0.16 2.88 7.85
CA ARG A 19 -0.62 4.10 7.15
C ARG A 19 -2.09 3.97 6.74
N VAL A 20 -2.47 2.86 6.12
CA VAL A 20 -3.86 2.61 5.69
C VAL A 20 -4.81 2.52 6.90
N GLN A 21 -4.40 1.83 7.97
CA GLN A 21 -5.16 1.76 9.22
C GLN A 21 -5.38 3.15 9.83
N ASN A 22 -4.35 4.00 9.84
CA ASN A 22 -4.44 5.35 10.39
C ASN A 22 -5.43 6.22 9.59
N ILE A 23 -5.44 6.09 8.26
CA ILE A 23 -6.44 6.75 7.39
C ILE A 23 -7.84 6.28 7.75
N ARG A 24 -8.06 4.96 7.86
CA ARG A 24 -9.36 4.38 8.24
C ARG A 24 -9.83 4.92 9.60
N LYS A 25 -8.97 4.88 10.62
CA LYS A 25 -9.28 5.35 11.99
C LYS A 25 -9.59 6.85 12.02
N ARG A 26 -8.81 7.69 11.33
CA ARG A 26 -9.04 9.14 11.24
C ARG A 26 -10.39 9.47 10.58
N ARG A 27 -10.91 8.60 9.72
CA ARG A 27 -12.23 8.71 9.10
C ARG A 27 -13.34 8.03 9.91
N SER A 28 -13.05 7.54 11.12
CA SER A 28 -14.01 6.86 12.00
C SER A 28 -14.67 5.61 11.37
N ILE A 29 -13.97 4.93 10.48
CA ILE A 29 -14.46 3.70 9.82
C ILE A 29 -13.99 2.49 10.65
N SER A 30 -14.89 1.57 11.03
CA SER A 30 -14.48 0.31 11.67
C SER A 30 -13.89 -0.70 10.65
N GLN A 31 -13.25 -1.77 11.10
CA GLN A 31 -12.76 -2.82 10.19
C GLN A 31 -13.93 -3.52 9.48
N GLU A 32 -15.05 -3.77 10.18
CA GLU A 32 -16.28 -4.34 9.64
C GLU A 32 -16.92 -3.41 8.62
N LYS A 33 -16.93 -2.10 8.90
CA LYS A 33 -17.45 -1.10 7.96
C LYS A 33 -16.58 -1.03 6.71
N LEU A 34 -15.25 -1.06 6.84
CA LEU A 34 -14.35 -1.11 5.70
C LEU A 34 -14.53 -2.40 4.89
N ALA A 35 -14.77 -3.55 5.56
CA ALA A 35 -15.05 -4.81 4.89
C ALA A 35 -16.27 -4.69 3.98
N SER A 36 -17.36 -4.14 4.53
CA SER A 36 -18.60 -3.88 3.79
C SER A 36 -18.39 -2.91 2.63
N MET A 37 -17.66 -1.81 2.83
CA MET A 37 -17.43 -0.78 1.80
C MET A 37 -16.54 -1.26 0.65
N SER A 38 -15.50 -2.05 0.96
CA SER A 38 -14.50 -2.50 -0.01
C SER A 38 -14.85 -3.84 -0.68
N GLY A 39 -15.80 -4.59 -0.13
CA GLY A 39 -16.07 -5.96 -0.56
C GLY A 39 -14.92 -6.93 -0.26
N VAL A 40 -14.02 -6.56 0.66
CA VAL A 40 -12.94 -7.42 1.18
C VAL A 40 -13.40 -8.08 2.48
N SER A 41 -13.01 -9.32 2.73
CA SER A 41 -13.41 -10.01 3.96
C SER A 41 -12.86 -9.30 5.21
N TYR A 42 -13.64 -9.32 6.31
CA TYR A 42 -13.19 -8.80 7.60
C TYR A 42 -11.87 -9.46 8.05
N GLY A 43 -11.74 -10.78 7.88
CA GLY A 43 -10.52 -11.51 8.22
C GLY A 43 -9.29 -11.05 7.44
N SER A 44 -9.45 -10.70 6.17
CA SER A 44 -8.38 -10.13 5.35
C SER A 44 -7.98 -8.72 5.82
N ILE A 45 -8.94 -7.86 6.15
CA ILE A 45 -8.65 -6.53 6.70
C ILE A 45 -7.94 -6.63 8.04
N LYS A 46 -8.42 -7.51 8.93
CA LYS A 46 -7.80 -7.75 10.22
C LYS A 46 -6.36 -8.23 10.06
N ARG A 47 -6.12 -9.23 9.20
CA ARG A 47 -4.77 -9.75 8.91
C ARG A 47 -3.86 -8.65 8.37
N PHE A 48 -4.33 -7.89 7.38
CA PHE A 48 -3.59 -6.78 6.80
C PHE A 48 -3.16 -5.77 7.86
N GLU A 49 -4.10 -5.30 8.68
CA GLU A 49 -3.80 -4.30 9.70
C GLU A 49 -2.95 -4.84 10.87
N THR A 50 -2.92 -6.15 11.08
CA THR A 50 -2.09 -6.79 12.11
C THR A 50 -0.68 -7.09 11.63
N SER A 51 -0.52 -7.63 10.41
CA SER A 51 0.73 -8.22 9.94
C SER A 51 1.22 -7.74 8.57
N GLY A 52 0.59 -6.74 7.96
CA GLY A 52 0.94 -6.25 6.62
C GLY A 52 0.46 -7.14 5.46
N GLN A 53 0.08 -8.38 5.74
CA GLN A 53 -0.22 -9.38 4.72
C GLN A 53 -1.61 -9.18 4.10
N ILE A 54 -1.63 -8.98 2.78
CA ILE A 54 -2.85 -8.86 1.98
C ILE A 54 -2.57 -9.21 0.51
N SER A 55 -3.59 -9.55 -0.28
CA SER A 55 -3.43 -9.61 -1.74
C SER A 55 -3.49 -8.21 -2.34
N LEU A 56 -2.77 -7.98 -3.44
CA LEU A 56 -2.72 -6.68 -4.12
C LEU A 56 -4.12 -6.17 -4.53
N ILE A 57 -4.99 -7.06 -5.02
CA ILE A 57 -6.37 -6.72 -5.38
C ILE A 57 -7.19 -6.25 -4.17
N SER A 58 -7.00 -6.85 -3.00
CA SER A 58 -7.72 -6.47 -1.78
C SER A 58 -7.21 -5.13 -1.24
N LEU A 59 -5.89 -4.89 -1.31
CA LEU A 59 -5.31 -3.58 -1.01
C LEU A 59 -5.90 -2.49 -1.91
N THR A 60 -6.00 -2.76 -3.22
CA THR A 60 -6.58 -1.82 -4.20
C THR A 60 -8.04 -1.51 -3.87
N LYS A 61 -8.86 -2.53 -3.55
CA LYS A 61 -10.25 -2.34 -3.12
C LYS A 61 -10.37 -1.53 -1.84
N ILE A 62 -9.51 -1.76 -0.86
CA ILE A 62 -9.44 -0.96 0.37
C ILE A 62 -9.08 0.49 0.04
N ALA A 63 -8.08 0.71 -0.82
CA ALA A 63 -7.66 2.04 -1.23
C ALA A 63 -8.79 2.81 -1.94
N MET A 64 -9.53 2.15 -2.84
CA MET A 64 -10.72 2.73 -3.47
C MET A 64 -11.82 3.07 -2.45
N ALA A 65 -12.13 2.14 -1.53
CA ALA A 65 -13.15 2.37 -0.50
C ALA A 65 -12.77 3.48 0.50
N LEU A 66 -11.47 3.73 0.67
CA LEU A 66 -10.91 4.82 1.46
C LEU A 66 -10.57 6.05 0.62
N ASP A 67 -10.99 6.14 -0.64
CA ASP A 67 -10.74 7.31 -1.51
C ASP A 67 -9.25 7.75 -1.50
N ILE A 68 -8.36 6.77 -1.65
CA ILE A 68 -6.89 6.91 -1.75
C ILE A 68 -6.35 6.06 -2.92
N ALA A 69 -7.18 5.79 -3.93
CA ALA A 69 -6.79 4.99 -5.08
C ALA A 69 -5.64 5.63 -5.89
N ASP A 70 -5.51 6.95 -5.82
CA ASP A 70 -4.44 7.70 -6.46
C ASP A 70 -3.07 7.33 -5.90
N ASP A 71 -2.96 6.99 -4.61
CA ASP A 71 -1.70 6.51 -4.02
C ASP A 71 -1.26 5.17 -4.65
N ILE A 72 -2.21 4.29 -4.99
CA ILE A 72 -1.91 3.04 -5.72
C ILE A 72 -1.57 3.35 -7.19
N ARG A 73 -2.29 4.28 -7.83
CA ARG A 73 -2.03 4.65 -9.22
C ARG A 73 -0.64 5.26 -9.43
N ASN A 74 -0.17 6.02 -8.44
CA ASN A 74 1.11 6.70 -8.49
C ASN A 74 2.27 5.86 -7.94
N LEU A 75 1.99 4.68 -7.39
CA LEU A 75 3.02 3.78 -6.88
C LEU A 75 3.94 3.34 -8.03
N PHE A 76 5.23 3.66 -7.92
CA PHE A 76 6.26 3.45 -8.95
C PHE A 76 6.05 4.21 -10.27
N ALA A 77 5.18 5.22 -10.32
CA ALA A 77 4.96 6.01 -11.54
C ALA A 77 6.15 6.91 -11.91
N THR A 78 6.97 7.27 -10.92
CA THR A 78 8.19 8.07 -11.13
C THR A 78 9.34 7.41 -10.38
N VAL A 79 10.16 6.64 -11.11
CA VAL A 79 11.40 6.06 -10.61
C VAL A 79 12.55 6.71 -11.37
N PRO A 80 13.51 7.38 -10.71
CA PRO A 80 14.64 7.96 -11.41
C PRO A 80 15.48 6.87 -12.05
N TYR A 81 16.00 7.15 -13.26
CA TYR A 81 16.97 6.25 -13.89
C TYR A 81 18.19 6.10 -12.99
N ARG A 82 18.63 4.86 -12.84
CA ARG A 82 19.83 4.49 -12.09
C ARG A 82 21.09 4.84 -12.86
N ASP A 83 21.05 4.70 -14.18
CA ASP A 83 22.17 4.98 -15.07
C ASP A 83 21.71 5.28 -16.51
N ILE A 84 22.69 5.60 -17.37
CA ILE A 84 22.45 5.89 -18.79
C ILE A 84 21.97 4.66 -19.57
N GLN A 85 22.30 3.44 -19.13
CA GLN A 85 21.86 2.22 -19.82
C GLN A 85 20.35 2.04 -19.68
N GLU A 86 19.76 2.42 -18.54
CA GLU A 86 18.31 2.39 -18.33
C GLU A 86 17.58 3.34 -19.30
N VAL A 87 18.11 4.53 -19.53
CA VAL A 87 17.58 5.50 -20.52
C VAL A 87 17.68 4.94 -21.95
N ILE A 88 18.81 4.32 -22.29
CA ILE A 88 19.01 3.69 -23.61
C ILE A 88 18.03 2.52 -23.81
N ASN A 89 17.70 1.77 -22.76
CA ASN A 89 16.78 0.63 -22.86
C ASN A 89 15.32 1.05 -23.03
N GLU A 90 14.89 2.17 -22.44
CA GLU A 90 13.51 2.66 -22.57
C GLU A 90 13.20 3.25 -23.95
N THR A 91 14.22 3.75 -24.65
CA THR A 91 14.07 4.38 -25.98
C THR A 91 14.17 3.40 -27.15
N LYS A 92 14.26 2.09 -26.88
CA LYS A 92 14.23 1.01 -27.87
C LYS A 92 12.82 0.43 -28.02
#